data_AF-A0A0E2ZMX7-F1
#
_entry.id   AF-A0A0E2ZMX7-F1
#
_cell.length_a   1.000
_cell.length_b   1.000
_cell.length_c   1.000
_cell.angle_alpha   90.00
_cell.angle_beta   90.00
_cell.angle_gamma   90.00
#
_symmetry.space_group_name_H-M   'P 1'
#
loop_
_entity.id
_entity.type
_entity.pdbx_description
1 polymer ?
#
loop_
_entity_poly.entity_id
_entity_poly.type
_entity_poly.pdbx_seq_one_letter_code
_entity_poly.pdbx_strand_id
1 'polypeptide(L)'
;MMGAATLLSLLKMQDFLIVFGLALLPALGNFVGGLWAEFLRTSERALNRALHAAAGIVLAIVAIELMPEALKSISPWMIALAFALGGFAYMALEAAIEYLQKKKGKNSSGSTAMWMLYGAVATDLFSDGLMIGAGSAVSPSMALILALGQVLADVPEGYAAIANFKDKNIPRRRRFWLSASFALPALTAATLAYFLLRDQNETLKMAGLVFTAGLLTVAAVEDMVSEAHEIAQDTRWSDFSFIGGFVLFILVSAGFKSYLIEEPESAVAAKAGAEALPALSVSETAKSGEKESLVTRLQERSREKDADMITRLPPTSATKKSQEKRALTSRLPKRLVVQHGDTLSQIAARLYGDPAQWRLLYAANRDRLDNPDLLRAGMELVVPLDSEK
;
A
#
# COMPACT_ATOMS: atom_id res chain seq x y z
N MET A 1 7.87 42.20 15.83
CA MET A 1 7.09 40.96 16.03
C MET A 1 6.34 40.69 14.72
N MET A 2 6.62 39.59 14.03
CA MET A 2 5.81 39.20 12.87
C MET A 2 4.38 38.88 13.33
N GLY A 3 3.37 39.36 12.60
CA GLY A 3 1.98 39.07 12.92
C GLY A 3 1.64 37.59 12.69
N ALA A 4 0.68 37.07 13.46
CA ALA A 4 0.23 35.67 13.34
C ALA A 4 -0.18 35.28 11.92
N ALA A 5 -0.78 36.21 11.16
CA ALA A 5 -1.12 36.03 9.75
C ALA A 5 0.12 35.84 8.86
N THR A 6 1.21 36.56 9.13
CA THR A 6 2.48 36.47 8.39
C THR A 6 3.20 35.15 8.71
N LEU A 7 3.14 34.70 9.96
CA LEU A 7 3.69 33.42 10.37
C LEU A 7 2.92 32.26 9.71
N LEU A 8 1.59 32.35 9.68
CA LEU A 8 0.71 31.36 9.04
C LEU A 8 0.93 31.32 7.52
N SER A 9 1.12 32.47 6.86
CA SER A 9 1.43 32.51 5.42
C SER A 9 2.79 31.90 5.12
N LEU A 10 3.79 32.10 5.98
CA LEU A 10 5.12 31.51 5.82
C LEU A 10 5.11 29.99 6.00
N LEU A 11 4.39 29.48 7.00
CA LEU A 11 4.22 28.03 7.19
C LEU A 11 3.55 27.39 5.97
N LYS A 12 2.45 27.97 5.49
CA LYS A 12 1.77 27.50 4.26
C LYS A 12 2.66 27.53 3.02
N MET A 13 3.56 28.51 2.94
CA MET A 13 4.51 28.63 1.84
C MET A 13 5.63 27.58 1.95
N GLN A 14 6.10 27.27 3.16
CA GLN A 14 7.07 26.19 3.40
C GLN A 14 6.51 24.82 3.03
N ASP A 15 5.30 24.51 3.48
CA ASP A 15 4.63 23.25 3.14
C ASP A 15 4.50 23.10 1.62
N PHE A 16 4.04 24.15 0.94
CA PHE A 16 3.94 24.16 -0.51
C PHE A 16 5.29 23.95 -1.21
N LEU A 17 6.37 24.56 -0.73
CA LEU A 17 7.71 24.37 -1.30
C LEU A 17 8.20 22.93 -1.15
N ILE A 18 7.85 22.25 -0.05
CA ILE A 18 8.13 20.82 0.13
C ILE A 18 7.36 20.01 -0.91
N VAL A 19 6.05 20.25 -1.07
CA VAL A 19 5.24 19.56 -2.10
C VAL A 19 5.82 19.77 -3.50
N PHE A 20 6.17 21.01 -3.82
CA PHE A 20 6.76 21.36 -5.10
C PHE A 20 8.11 20.65 -5.33
N GLY A 21 8.96 20.60 -4.30
CA GLY A 21 10.23 19.88 -4.35
C GLY A 21 10.06 18.37 -4.52
N LEU A 22 9.11 17.77 -3.81
CA LEU A 22 8.80 16.33 -3.92
C LEU A 22 8.22 15.98 -5.28
N ALA A 23 7.34 16.82 -5.83
CA ALA A 23 6.76 16.62 -7.16
C ALA A 23 7.78 16.76 -8.30
N LEU A 24 8.96 17.34 -8.04
CA LEU A 24 10.06 17.37 -8.99
C LEU A 24 10.79 16.02 -9.07
N LEU A 25 10.73 15.19 -8.02
CA LEU A 25 11.46 13.92 -7.95
C LEU A 25 11.05 12.93 -9.05
N PRO A 26 9.75 12.64 -9.31
CA PRO A 26 9.32 11.81 -10.44
C PRO A 26 9.93 12.26 -11.78
N ALA A 27 9.76 13.55 -12.10
CA ALA A 27 10.29 14.13 -13.32
C ALA A 27 11.82 14.07 -13.42
N LEU A 28 12.53 14.15 -12.28
CA LEU A 28 13.97 13.92 -12.24
C LEU A 28 14.34 12.46 -12.48
N GLY A 29 13.58 11.51 -11.92
CA GLY A 29 13.72 10.08 -12.20
C GLY A 29 13.58 9.82 -13.70
N ASN A 30 12.51 10.33 -14.30
CA ASN A 30 12.22 10.23 -15.72
C ASN A 30 13.34 10.86 -16.56
N PHE A 31 13.77 12.07 -16.21
CA PHE A 31 14.88 12.74 -16.89
C PHE A 31 16.19 11.94 -16.79
N VAL A 32 16.52 11.38 -15.63
CA VAL A 32 17.72 10.53 -15.42
C VAL A 32 17.65 9.27 -16.26
N GLY A 33 16.50 8.59 -16.27
CA GLY A 33 16.23 7.45 -17.14
C GLY A 33 16.44 7.79 -18.62
N GLY A 34 15.92 8.94 -19.03
CA GLY A 34 16.08 9.45 -20.38
C GLY A 34 17.53 9.76 -20.77
N LEU A 35 18.29 10.39 -19.87
CA LEU A 35 19.74 10.57 -20.04
C LEU A 35 20.45 9.23 -20.16
N TRP A 36 20.06 8.23 -19.38
CA TRP A 36 20.64 6.89 -19.46
C TRP A 36 20.42 6.25 -20.83
N ALA A 37 19.23 6.41 -21.42
CA ALA A 37 18.92 5.95 -22.77
C ALA A 37 19.73 6.66 -23.88
N GLU A 38 20.24 7.86 -23.64
CA GLU A 38 21.11 8.56 -24.62
C GLU A 38 22.49 7.92 -24.73
N PHE A 39 23.02 7.32 -23.66
CA PHE A 39 24.38 6.78 -23.64
C PHE A 39 24.46 5.29 -24.00
N LEU A 40 23.34 4.56 -23.98
CA LEU A 40 23.30 3.13 -24.24
C LEU A 40 22.62 2.77 -25.57
N ARG A 41 23.02 1.62 -26.15
CA ARG A 41 22.26 0.94 -27.19
C ARG A 41 21.07 0.24 -26.51
N THR A 42 19.87 0.71 -26.81
CA THR A 42 18.64 0.25 -26.18
C THR A 42 18.16 -1.01 -26.88
N SER A 43 18.23 -2.18 -26.21
CA SER A 43 17.62 -3.41 -26.74
C SER A 43 16.14 -3.46 -26.35
N GLU A 44 15.26 -3.85 -27.28
CA GLU A 44 13.81 -4.01 -27.07
C GLU A 44 13.50 -4.88 -25.85
N ARG A 45 14.26 -5.97 -25.63
CA ARG A 45 14.07 -6.85 -24.47
C ARG A 45 14.40 -6.19 -23.13
N ALA A 46 15.42 -5.32 -23.09
CA ALA A 46 15.75 -4.59 -21.87
C ALA A 46 14.67 -3.55 -21.56
N LEU A 47 14.12 -2.93 -22.61
CA LEU A 47 13.05 -1.97 -22.49
C LEU A 47 11.74 -2.63 -21.99
N ASN A 48 11.34 -3.76 -22.58
CA ASN A 48 10.21 -4.57 -22.11
C ASN A 48 10.34 -4.92 -20.61
N ARG A 49 11.51 -5.41 -20.19
CA ARG A 49 11.77 -5.73 -18.77
C ARG A 49 11.71 -4.51 -17.86
N ALA A 50 12.22 -3.36 -18.31
CA ALA A 50 12.22 -2.12 -17.54
C ALA A 50 10.79 -1.63 -17.29
N LEU A 51 9.93 -1.64 -18.32
CA LEU A 51 8.52 -1.26 -18.21
C LEU A 51 7.73 -2.22 -17.31
N HIS A 52 7.96 -3.54 -17.42
CA HIS A 52 7.37 -4.50 -16.49
C HIS A 52 7.79 -4.25 -15.03
N ALA A 53 9.07 -3.95 -14.79
CA ALA A 53 9.54 -3.60 -13.45
C ALA A 53 8.88 -2.33 -12.91
N ALA A 54 8.74 -1.30 -13.73
CA ALA A 54 8.08 -0.07 -13.34
C ALA A 54 6.59 -0.29 -13.03
N ALA A 55 5.87 -1.09 -13.84
CA ALA A 55 4.48 -1.47 -13.55
C ALA A 55 4.35 -2.20 -12.20
N GLY A 56 5.30 -3.09 -11.90
CA GLY A 56 5.40 -3.75 -10.60
C GLY A 56 5.59 -2.76 -9.44
N ILE A 57 6.41 -1.73 -9.61
CA ILE A 57 6.63 -0.66 -8.61
C ILE A 57 5.34 0.15 -8.39
N VAL A 58 4.70 0.61 -9.47
CA VAL A 58 3.47 1.43 -9.37
C VAL A 58 2.33 0.65 -8.70
N LEU A 59 2.14 -0.62 -9.07
CA LEU A 59 1.13 -1.45 -8.43
C LEU A 59 1.45 -1.75 -6.96
N ALA A 60 2.74 -1.83 -6.59
CA ALA A 60 3.15 -1.95 -5.21
C ALA A 60 2.89 -0.65 -4.41
N ILE A 61 3.12 0.53 -5.00
CA ILE A 61 2.76 1.82 -4.40
C ILE A 61 1.28 1.83 -4.04
N VAL A 62 0.42 1.44 -4.99
CA VAL A 62 -1.03 1.36 -4.75
C VAL A 62 -1.35 0.36 -3.63
N ALA A 63 -0.83 -0.86 -3.73
CA ALA A 63 -1.21 -1.95 -2.84
C ALA A 63 -0.65 -1.82 -1.40
N ILE A 64 0.53 -1.23 -1.24
CA ILE A 64 1.29 -1.23 0.03
C ILE A 64 1.25 0.13 0.73
N GLU A 65 1.13 1.23 -0.02
CA GLU A 65 1.05 2.57 0.57
C GLU A 65 -0.35 3.16 0.53
N LEU A 66 -0.95 3.28 -0.66
CA LEU A 66 -2.18 4.05 -0.84
C LEU A 66 -3.40 3.35 -0.23
N MET A 67 -3.62 2.08 -0.59
CA MET A 67 -4.81 1.33 -0.17
C MET A 67 -4.84 1.04 1.34
N PRO A 68 -3.73 0.61 1.98
CA PRO A 68 -3.73 0.36 3.42
C PRO A 68 -3.99 1.63 4.24
N GLU A 69 -3.51 2.79 3.78
CA GLU A 69 -3.77 4.05 4.47
C GLU A 69 -5.24 4.48 4.34
N ALA A 70 -5.82 4.39 3.15
CA ALA A 70 -7.22 4.70 2.93
C ALA A 70 -8.18 3.83 3.76
N LEU A 71 -7.87 2.53 3.88
CA LEU A 71 -8.67 1.57 4.66
C LEU A 71 -8.73 1.89 6.16
N LYS A 72 -7.78 2.65 6.70
CA LYS A 72 -7.79 3.09 8.10
C LYS A 72 -8.73 4.27 8.33
N SER A 73 -8.87 5.15 7.34
CA SER A 73 -9.53 6.46 7.52
C SER A 73 -10.93 6.55 6.90
N ILE A 74 -11.26 5.76 5.87
CA ILE A 74 -12.56 5.86 5.18
C ILE A 74 -13.24 4.50 4.93
N SER A 75 -14.56 4.53 4.75
CA SER A 75 -15.39 3.34 4.51
C SER A 75 -15.01 2.61 3.20
N PRO A 76 -15.03 1.26 3.18
CA PRO A 76 -14.69 0.47 1.98
C PRO A 76 -15.46 0.85 0.71
N TRP A 77 -16.74 1.24 0.84
CA TRP A 77 -17.55 1.65 -0.30
C TRP A 77 -17.09 2.99 -0.91
N MET A 78 -16.64 3.93 -0.08
CA MET A 78 -16.08 5.19 -0.56
C MET A 78 -14.74 4.98 -1.25
N ILE A 79 -13.93 4.05 -0.74
CA ILE A 79 -12.68 3.62 -1.39
C ILE A 79 -13.00 3.04 -2.79
N ALA A 80 -13.92 2.09 -2.87
CA ALA A 80 -14.31 1.48 -4.14
C ALA A 80 -14.83 2.52 -5.15
N LEU A 81 -15.66 3.46 -4.69
CA LEU A 81 -16.19 4.53 -5.54
C LEU A 81 -15.08 5.48 -6.01
N ALA A 82 -14.23 5.97 -5.10
CA ALA A 82 -13.15 6.88 -5.45
C ALA A 82 -12.15 6.23 -6.42
N PHE A 83 -11.80 4.97 -6.17
CA PHE A 83 -10.89 4.19 -7.01
C PHE A 83 -11.48 4.00 -8.42
N ALA A 84 -12.75 3.60 -8.51
CA ALA A 84 -13.44 3.44 -9.79
C ALA A 84 -13.53 4.77 -10.56
N LEU A 85 -13.85 5.87 -9.87
CA LEU A 85 -13.87 7.20 -10.48
C LEU A 85 -12.48 7.61 -11.00
N GLY A 86 -11.41 7.26 -10.28
CA GLY A 86 -10.03 7.48 -10.71
C GLY A 86 -9.70 6.74 -12.00
N GLY A 87 -9.97 5.44 -12.04
CA GLY A 87 -9.74 4.61 -13.22
C GLY A 87 -10.57 5.06 -14.43
N PHE A 88 -11.87 5.36 -14.23
CA PHE A 88 -12.71 5.87 -15.31
C PHE A 88 -12.29 7.27 -15.77
N ALA A 89 -11.78 8.12 -14.88
CA ALA A 89 -11.25 9.43 -15.26
C ALA A 89 -10.02 9.29 -16.16
N TYR A 90 -9.13 8.33 -15.88
CA TYR A 90 -8.00 8.02 -16.76
C TYR A 90 -8.47 7.56 -18.14
N MET A 91 -9.37 6.57 -18.20
CA MET A 91 -9.91 6.08 -19.48
C MET A 91 -10.61 7.19 -20.29
N ALA A 92 -11.33 8.09 -19.60
CA ALA A 92 -12.00 9.23 -20.24
C ALA A 92 -10.99 10.25 -20.78
N LEU A 93 -9.89 10.49 -20.05
CA LEU A 93 -8.81 11.37 -20.47
C LEU A 93 -8.12 10.81 -21.72
N GLU A 94 -7.79 9.52 -21.72
CA GLU A 94 -7.18 8.83 -22.85
C GLU A 94 -8.08 8.89 -24.10
N ALA A 95 -9.36 8.55 -23.95
CA ALA A 95 -10.35 8.64 -25.03
C ALA A 95 -10.49 10.08 -25.57
N ALA A 96 -10.42 11.09 -24.71
CA ALA A 96 -10.46 12.49 -25.12
C ALA A 96 -9.20 12.90 -25.91
N ILE A 97 -8.02 12.47 -25.46
CA ILE A 97 -6.75 12.72 -26.15
C ILE A 97 -6.79 12.07 -27.54
N GLU A 98 -7.18 10.81 -27.64
CA GLU A 98 -7.32 10.12 -28.93
C GLU A 98 -8.30 10.79 -29.87
N TYR A 99 -9.46 11.20 -29.36
CA TYR A 99 -10.49 11.87 -30.17
C TYR A 99 -9.97 13.18 -30.75
N LEU A 100 -9.27 13.99 -29.94
CA LEU A 100 -8.66 15.24 -30.39
C LEU A 100 -7.57 15.01 -31.43
N GLN A 101 -6.78 13.95 -31.29
CA GLN A 101 -5.75 13.58 -32.27
C GLN A 101 -6.37 13.10 -33.59
N LYS A 102 -7.40 12.24 -33.54
CA LYS A 102 -8.14 11.77 -34.73
C LYS A 102 -8.77 12.93 -35.50
N LYS A 103 -9.29 13.95 -34.80
CA LYS A 103 -9.89 15.15 -35.41
C LYS A 103 -8.86 16.10 -36.04
N LYS A 104 -7.61 16.12 -35.54
CA LYS A 104 -6.54 17.00 -36.05
C LYS A 104 -5.83 16.50 -37.30
N GLY A 105 -6.22 15.34 -37.83
CA GLY A 105 -6.11 15.02 -39.25
C GLY A 105 -4.96 14.10 -39.66
N LYS A 106 -5.33 13.22 -40.59
CA LYS A 106 -4.62 12.26 -41.44
C LYS A 106 -3.38 12.78 -42.23
N ASN A 107 -2.76 13.89 -41.81
CA ASN A 107 -1.51 14.34 -42.42
C ASN A 107 -0.34 13.81 -41.61
N SER A 108 0.08 12.59 -41.97
CA SER A 108 1.21 11.84 -41.43
C SER A 108 2.54 12.58 -41.66
N SER A 109 2.86 13.50 -40.75
CA SER A 109 4.19 14.07 -40.57
C SER A 109 4.78 13.56 -39.27
N GLY A 110 6.10 13.30 -39.23
CA GLY A 110 6.82 12.82 -38.04
C GLY A 110 6.65 13.70 -36.80
N SER A 111 6.17 14.95 -36.94
CA SER A 111 5.82 15.78 -35.80
C SER A 111 4.61 15.27 -35.01
N THR A 112 3.64 14.58 -35.63
CA THR A 112 2.43 14.09 -34.94
C THR A 112 2.77 12.94 -33.99
N ALA A 113 3.56 11.97 -34.44
CA ALA A 113 4.00 10.84 -33.60
C ALA A 113 4.82 11.29 -32.39
N MET A 114 5.67 12.32 -32.55
CA MET A 114 6.39 12.92 -31.42
C MET A 114 5.43 13.49 -30.37
N TRP A 115 4.40 14.22 -30.79
CA TRP A 115 3.44 14.84 -29.86
C TRP A 115 2.55 13.81 -29.18
N MET A 116 2.27 12.69 -29.83
CA MET A 116 1.56 11.56 -29.19
C MET A 116 2.39 10.96 -28.07
N LEU A 117 3.65 10.61 -28.34
CA LEU A 117 4.57 10.06 -27.34
C LEU A 117 4.84 11.05 -26.20
N TYR A 118 5.01 12.33 -26.52
CA TYR A 118 5.10 13.37 -25.49
C TYR A 118 3.82 13.44 -24.66
N GLY A 119 2.66 13.36 -25.29
CA GLY A 119 1.36 13.40 -24.61
C GLY A 119 1.15 12.24 -23.65
N ALA A 120 1.54 11.02 -24.04
CA ALA A 120 1.48 9.84 -23.17
C ALA A 120 2.31 10.03 -21.90
N VAL A 121 3.62 10.28 -22.06
CA VAL A 121 4.54 10.49 -20.91
C VAL A 121 4.17 11.71 -20.07
N ALA A 122 3.67 12.79 -20.69
CA ALA A 122 3.21 13.95 -19.94
C ALA A 122 1.93 13.67 -19.15
N THR A 123 1.05 12.79 -19.62
CA THR A 123 -0.19 12.40 -18.93
C THR A 123 0.12 11.52 -17.72
N ASP A 124 1.09 10.63 -17.88
CA ASP A 124 1.59 9.76 -16.81
C ASP A 124 2.21 10.57 -15.66
N LEU A 125 3.18 11.43 -15.97
CA LEU A 125 3.77 12.33 -14.97
C LEU A 125 2.79 13.34 -14.38
N PHE A 126 1.73 13.69 -15.11
CA PHE A 126 0.63 14.46 -14.55
C PHE A 126 -0.11 13.65 -13.46
N SER A 127 -0.34 12.35 -13.68
CA SER A 127 -0.89 11.46 -12.64
C SER A 127 0.01 11.37 -11.41
N ASP A 128 1.33 11.22 -11.58
CA ASP A 128 2.25 11.18 -10.44
C ASP A 128 2.26 12.48 -9.65
N GLY A 129 2.20 13.60 -10.36
CA GLY A 129 2.01 14.90 -9.76
C GLY A 129 0.72 14.95 -8.93
N LEU A 130 -0.41 14.51 -9.48
CA LEU A 130 -1.68 14.46 -8.73
C LEU A 130 -1.56 13.62 -7.47
N MET A 131 -0.92 12.45 -7.57
CA MET A 131 -0.72 11.53 -6.45
C MET A 131 0.15 12.17 -5.35
N ILE A 132 1.27 12.81 -5.69
CA ILE A 132 2.13 13.48 -4.71
C ILE A 132 1.41 14.67 -4.07
N GLY A 133 0.68 15.46 -4.86
CA GLY A 133 -0.14 16.56 -4.35
C GLY A 133 -1.23 16.07 -3.38
N ALA A 134 -1.94 14.98 -3.73
CA ALA A 134 -2.93 14.36 -2.87
C ALA A 134 -2.31 13.75 -1.60
N GLY A 135 -1.20 13.03 -1.74
CA GLY A 135 -0.45 12.44 -0.63
C GLY A 135 0.06 13.50 0.34
N SER A 136 0.52 14.65 -0.16
CA SER A 136 0.97 15.76 0.69
C SER A 136 -0.15 16.47 1.44
N ALA A 137 -1.37 16.46 0.90
CA ALA A 137 -2.54 16.95 1.61
C ALA A 137 -2.95 16.04 2.78
N VAL A 138 -2.60 14.74 2.70
CA VAL A 138 -2.78 13.74 3.76
C VAL A 138 -1.67 13.86 4.81
N SER A 139 -0.40 13.65 4.42
CA SER A 139 0.74 13.83 5.31
C SER A 139 2.08 14.04 4.56
N PRO A 140 3.05 14.75 5.15
CA PRO A 140 4.38 14.92 4.56
C PRO A 140 5.14 13.60 4.38
N SER A 141 4.98 12.64 5.30
CA SER A 141 5.62 11.32 5.22
C SER A 141 5.07 10.50 4.06
N MET A 142 3.74 10.54 3.84
CA MET A 142 3.11 9.91 2.69
C MET A 142 3.65 10.51 1.39
N ALA A 143 3.69 11.84 1.27
CA ALA A 143 4.22 12.50 0.07
C ALA A 143 5.68 12.10 -0.24
N LEU A 144 6.53 12.00 0.79
CA LEU A 144 7.92 11.61 0.62
C LEU A 144 8.05 10.15 0.16
N ILE A 145 7.33 9.22 0.78
CA ILE A 145 7.36 7.79 0.41
C ILE A 145 6.87 7.62 -1.03
N LEU A 146 5.78 8.31 -1.40
CA LEU A 146 5.23 8.28 -2.75
C LEU A 146 6.21 8.85 -3.78
N ALA A 147 6.81 10.02 -3.51
CA ALA A 147 7.76 10.63 -4.43
C ALA A 147 9.00 9.75 -4.66
N LEU A 148 9.51 9.10 -3.61
CA LEU A 148 10.63 8.16 -3.72
C LEU A 148 10.25 6.89 -4.47
N GLY A 149 9.04 6.38 -4.24
CA GLY A 149 8.47 5.26 -5.00
C GLY A 149 8.43 5.57 -6.49
N GLN A 150 7.93 6.75 -6.84
CA GLN A 150 7.80 7.15 -8.24
C GLN A 150 9.15 7.33 -8.92
N VAL A 151 10.16 7.90 -8.26
CA VAL A 151 11.53 7.93 -8.83
C VAL A 151 12.00 6.55 -9.30
N LEU A 152 11.65 5.47 -8.59
CA LEU A 152 12.05 4.12 -8.96
C LEU A 152 11.29 3.59 -10.19
N ALA A 153 10.02 3.99 -10.38
CA ALA A 153 9.20 3.63 -11.54
C ALA A 153 9.54 4.50 -12.78
N ASP A 154 9.73 5.80 -12.55
CA ASP A 154 9.99 6.82 -13.57
C ASP A 154 11.33 6.65 -14.27
N VAL A 155 12.36 6.12 -13.60
CA VAL A 155 13.68 5.90 -14.24
C VAL A 155 13.54 4.94 -15.44
N PRO A 156 12.94 3.75 -15.29
CA PRO A 156 12.57 2.90 -16.43
C PRO A 156 11.71 3.60 -17.51
N GLU A 157 10.69 4.36 -17.12
CA GLU A 157 9.77 5.03 -18.06
C GLU A 157 10.45 6.14 -18.85
N GLY A 158 11.27 6.97 -18.20
CA GLY A 158 12.04 7.99 -18.88
C GLY A 158 13.07 7.41 -19.85
N TYR A 159 13.64 6.26 -19.50
CA TYR A 159 14.47 5.48 -20.42
C TYR A 159 13.65 5.03 -21.65
N ALA A 160 12.41 4.55 -21.44
CA ALA A 160 11.49 4.18 -22.52
C ALA A 160 11.14 5.37 -23.42
N ALA A 161 10.74 6.49 -22.82
CA ALA A 161 10.37 7.71 -23.53
C ALA A 161 11.47 8.18 -24.50
N ILE A 162 12.73 8.24 -24.03
CA ILE A 162 13.85 8.64 -24.88
C ILE A 162 14.23 7.56 -25.90
N ALA A 163 14.14 6.27 -25.55
CA ALA A 163 14.37 5.18 -26.49
C ALA A 163 13.37 5.26 -27.67
N ASN A 164 12.10 5.51 -27.39
CA ASN A 164 11.06 5.70 -28.40
C ASN A 164 11.29 6.99 -29.22
N PHE A 165 11.71 8.09 -28.59
CA PHE A 165 12.07 9.28 -29.34
C PHE A 165 13.28 9.06 -30.27
N LYS A 166 14.24 8.20 -29.88
CA LYS A 166 15.36 7.79 -30.74
C LYS A 166 14.88 6.96 -31.93
N ASP A 167 13.98 6.01 -31.71
CA ASP A 167 13.37 5.22 -32.79
C ASP A 167 12.67 6.11 -33.84
N LYS A 168 12.00 7.18 -33.38
CA LYS A 168 11.37 8.18 -34.26
C LYS A 168 12.33 9.23 -34.83
N ASN A 169 13.64 9.03 -34.73
CA ASN A 169 14.69 9.90 -35.29
C ASN A 169 14.61 11.38 -34.83
N ILE A 170 14.07 11.65 -33.64
CA ILE A 170 13.98 13.02 -33.10
C ILE A 170 15.38 13.46 -32.66
N PRO A 171 15.87 14.66 -33.01
CA PRO A 171 17.24 15.07 -32.70
C PRO A 171 17.49 15.19 -31.19
N ARG A 172 18.70 14.81 -30.75
CA ARG A 172 19.12 14.76 -29.34
C ARG A 172 18.82 16.04 -28.56
N ARG A 173 19.07 17.21 -29.15
CA ARG A 173 18.77 18.52 -28.52
C ARG A 173 17.29 18.68 -28.21
N ARG A 174 16.40 18.20 -29.10
CA ARG A 174 14.95 18.28 -28.90
C ARG A 174 14.49 17.28 -27.86
N ARG A 175 15.02 16.06 -27.87
CA ARG A 175 14.75 15.03 -26.84
C ARG A 175 15.09 15.54 -25.43
N PHE A 176 16.24 16.18 -25.28
CA PHE A 176 16.65 16.78 -24.01
C PHE A 176 15.63 17.79 -23.48
N TRP A 177 15.20 18.74 -24.33
CA TRP A 177 14.23 19.76 -23.92
C TRP A 177 12.83 19.20 -23.67
N LEU A 178 12.40 18.19 -24.44
CA LEU A 178 11.13 17.50 -24.18
C LEU A 178 11.18 16.76 -22.84
N SER A 179 12.28 16.07 -22.55
CA SER A 179 12.45 15.37 -21.28
C SER A 179 12.50 16.35 -20.10
N ALA A 180 13.19 17.49 -20.24
CA ALA A 180 13.20 18.52 -19.22
C ALA A 180 11.81 19.18 -19.01
N SER A 181 11.00 19.30 -20.07
CA SER A 181 9.67 19.92 -19.95
C SER A 181 8.65 19.02 -19.26
N PHE A 182 8.92 17.73 -19.08
CA PHE A 182 8.06 16.82 -18.33
C PHE A 182 7.94 17.15 -16.84
N ALA A 183 8.84 17.97 -16.29
CA ALA A 183 8.64 18.54 -14.95
C ALA A 183 7.38 19.42 -14.87
N LEU A 184 6.98 20.08 -15.96
CA LEU A 184 5.82 20.98 -15.96
C LEU A 184 4.50 20.26 -15.64
N PRO A 185 4.08 19.19 -16.37
CA PRO A 185 2.84 18.49 -16.04
C PRO A 185 2.81 18.00 -14.59
N ALA A 186 3.88 17.35 -14.11
CA ALA A 186 3.97 16.87 -12.72
C ALA A 186 3.79 18.00 -11.69
N LEU A 187 4.53 19.11 -11.84
CA LEU A 187 4.44 20.25 -10.92
C LEU A 187 3.06 20.91 -10.96
N THR A 188 2.46 21.03 -12.14
CA THR A 188 1.12 21.62 -12.29
C THR A 188 0.06 20.76 -11.61
N ALA A 189 0.12 19.44 -11.79
CA ALA A 189 -0.78 18.48 -11.17
C ALA A 189 -0.64 18.45 -9.64
N ALA A 190 0.60 18.37 -9.13
CA ALA A 190 0.85 18.36 -7.69
C ALA A 190 0.36 19.63 -7.02
N THR A 191 0.61 20.78 -7.65
CA THR A 191 0.10 22.07 -7.18
C THR A 191 -1.42 22.06 -7.15
N LEU A 192 -2.07 21.64 -8.25
CA LEU A 192 -3.53 21.60 -8.34
C LEU A 192 -4.13 20.69 -7.25
N ALA A 193 -3.64 19.47 -7.12
CA ALA A 193 -4.13 18.49 -6.14
C ALA A 193 -3.91 18.98 -4.70
N TYR A 194 -2.73 19.52 -4.38
CA TYR A 194 -2.44 20.04 -3.05
C TYR A 194 -3.38 21.18 -2.65
N PHE A 195 -3.56 22.20 -3.51
CA PHE A 195 -4.45 23.31 -3.20
C PHE A 195 -5.92 22.90 -3.16
N LEU A 196 -6.33 21.90 -3.95
CA LEU A 196 -7.69 21.39 -3.94
C LEU A 196 -8.02 20.62 -2.64
N LEU A 197 -7.04 19.88 -2.09
CA LEU A 197 -7.26 18.93 -0.99
C LEU A 197 -6.80 19.41 0.38
N ARG A 198 -5.78 20.28 0.49
CA ARG A 198 -5.12 20.60 1.79
C ARG A 198 -6.06 21.15 2.87
N ASP A 199 -7.07 21.92 2.46
CA ASP A 199 -8.04 22.59 3.35
C ASP A 199 -9.35 21.78 3.49
N GLN A 200 -9.42 20.58 2.89
CA GLN A 200 -10.59 19.70 2.96
C GLN A 200 -10.57 18.80 4.20
N ASN A 201 -11.71 18.18 4.50
CA ASN A 201 -11.78 17.17 5.57
C ASN A 201 -10.97 15.91 5.23
N GLU A 202 -10.66 15.10 6.24
CA GLU A 202 -9.85 13.89 6.08
C GLU A 202 -10.46 12.91 5.07
N THR A 203 -11.79 12.79 5.07
CA THR A 203 -12.50 11.92 4.12
C THR A 203 -12.25 12.31 2.66
N LEU A 204 -12.32 13.60 2.32
CA LEU A 204 -12.07 14.07 0.96
C LEU A 204 -10.59 13.97 0.58
N LYS A 205 -9.67 14.22 1.52
CA LYS A 205 -8.24 14.02 1.31
C LYS A 205 -7.93 12.56 0.95
N MET A 206 -8.47 11.62 1.73
CA MET A 206 -8.30 10.18 1.48
C MET A 206 -9.02 9.73 0.21
N ALA A 207 -10.22 10.24 -0.06
CA ALA A 207 -10.92 9.95 -1.32
C ALA A 207 -10.12 10.47 -2.54
N GLY A 208 -9.51 11.65 -2.43
CA GLY A 208 -8.60 12.19 -3.45
C GLY A 208 -7.36 11.30 -3.65
N LEU A 209 -6.77 10.82 -2.56
CA LEU A 209 -5.64 9.88 -2.62
C LEU A 209 -6.04 8.55 -3.31
N VAL A 210 -7.19 7.97 -2.95
CA VAL A 210 -7.69 6.74 -3.58
C VAL A 210 -8.08 6.95 -5.04
N PHE A 211 -8.61 8.13 -5.39
CA PHE A 211 -8.84 8.51 -6.78
C PHE A 211 -7.54 8.45 -7.59
N THR A 212 -6.44 8.99 -7.06
CA THR A 212 -5.13 8.88 -7.73
C THR A 212 -4.61 7.44 -7.79
N ALA A 213 -4.92 6.61 -6.80
CA ALA A 213 -4.58 5.18 -6.82
C ALA A 213 -5.30 4.42 -7.96
N GLY A 214 -6.58 4.75 -8.18
CA GLY A 214 -7.36 4.20 -9.29
C GLY A 214 -6.83 4.65 -10.65
N LEU A 215 -6.45 5.92 -10.77
CA LEU A 215 -5.80 6.47 -11.96
C LEU A 215 -4.50 5.69 -12.27
N LEU A 216 -3.59 5.61 -11.31
CA LEU A 216 -2.30 4.92 -11.45
C LEU A 216 -2.42 3.44 -11.77
N THR A 217 -3.43 2.76 -11.22
CA THR A 217 -3.63 1.33 -11.49
C THR A 217 -3.98 1.11 -12.95
N VAL A 218 -4.86 1.94 -13.52
CA VAL A 218 -5.22 1.83 -14.94
C VAL A 218 -4.05 2.25 -15.81
N ALA A 219 -3.37 3.37 -15.48
CA ALA A 219 -2.18 3.81 -16.20
C ALA A 219 -1.09 2.73 -16.24
N ALA A 220 -0.81 2.06 -15.12
CA ALA A 220 0.20 1.00 -15.07
C ALA A 220 -0.14 -0.18 -16.00
N VAL A 221 -1.42 -0.52 -16.14
CA VAL A 221 -1.87 -1.62 -16.98
C VAL A 221 -1.91 -1.22 -18.46
N GLU A 222 -2.54 -0.09 -18.77
CA GLU A 222 -2.78 0.36 -20.15
C GLU A 222 -1.54 0.98 -20.79
N ASP A 223 -0.74 1.75 -20.06
CA ASP A 223 0.48 2.35 -20.61
C ASP A 223 1.64 1.36 -20.48
N MET A 224 2.00 0.96 -19.26
CA MET A 224 3.29 0.31 -19.01
C MET A 224 3.29 -1.16 -19.43
N VAL A 225 2.31 -1.93 -18.96
CA VAL A 225 2.20 -3.35 -19.29
C VAL A 225 1.88 -3.52 -20.77
N SER A 226 0.91 -2.77 -21.32
CA SER A 226 0.57 -2.85 -22.74
C SER A 226 1.76 -2.48 -23.64
N GLU A 227 2.45 -1.36 -23.37
CA GLU A 227 3.60 -0.93 -24.16
C GLU A 227 4.75 -1.94 -24.08
N ALA A 228 4.99 -2.55 -22.92
CA ALA A 228 5.99 -3.60 -22.78
C ALA A 228 5.74 -4.77 -23.76
N HIS A 229 4.48 -5.20 -23.89
CA HIS A 229 4.07 -6.28 -24.80
C HIS A 229 4.20 -5.90 -26.28
N GLU A 230 3.92 -4.64 -26.62
CA GLU A 230 4.08 -4.14 -27.99
C GLU A 230 5.55 -4.09 -28.43
N ILE A 231 6.45 -3.74 -27.50
CA ILE A 231 7.89 -3.61 -27.78
C ILE A 231 8.56 -4.96 -28.01
N ALA A 232 8.26 -5.96 -27.18
CA ALA A 232 8.84 -7.29 -27.33
C ALA A 232 7.90 -8.36 -26.75
N GLN A 233 7.99 -9.57 -27.29
CA GLN A 233 7.31 -10.73 -26.72
C GLN A 233 7.76 -10.98 -25.28
N ASP A 234 6.78 -11.17 -24.41
CA ASP A 234 7.02 -11.44 -23.01
C ASP A 234 7.73 -12.78 -22.80
N THR A 235 8.64 -12.76 -21.84
CA THR A 235 9.41 -13.93 -21.42
C THR A 235 9.30 -14.06 -19.91
N ARG A 236 9.73 -15.20 -19.34
CA ARG A 236 9.81 -15.35 -17.87
C ARG A 236 10.61 -14.24 -17.18
N TRP A 237 11.57 -13.63 -17.89
CA TRP A 237 12.34 -12.50 -17.38
C TRP A 237 11.50 -11.22 -17.25
N SER A 238 10.46 -11.06 -18.06
CA SER A 238 9.49 -9.97 -17.98
C SER A 238 8.69 -10.10 -16.68
N ASP A 239 8.13 -11.29 -16.41
CA ASP A 239 7.43 -11.61 -15.15
C ASP A 239 8.33 -11.41 -13.92
N PHE A 240 9.58 -11.90 -13.99
CA PHE A 240 10.55 -11.68 -12.90
C PHE A 240 10.89 -10.20 -12.69
N SER A 241 10.88 -9.40 -13.76
CA SER A 241 11.11 -7.96 -13.65
C SER A 241 9.93 -7.28 -12.99
N PHE A 242 8.69 -7.65 -13.35
CA PHE A 242 7.48 -7.17 -12.67
C PHE A 242 7.48 -7.50 -11.18
N ILE A 243 7.70 -8.77 -10.81
CA ILE A 243 7.81 -9.19 -9.41
C ILE A 243 8.99 -8.47 -8.73
N GLY A 244 10.12 -8.35 -9.42
CA GLY A 244 11.30 -7.67 -8.93
C GLY A 244 11.05 -6.20 -8.61
N GLY A 245 10.31 -5.48 -9.46
CA GLY A 245 9.88 -4.12 -9.21
C GLY A 245 8.96 -4.00 -8.01
N PHE A 246 7.95 -4.88 -7.91
CA PHE A 246 7.04 -4.93 -6.78
C PHE A 246 7.79 -5.17 -5.44
N VAL A 247 8.70 -6.13 -5.43
CA VAL A 247 9.53 -6.46 -4.26
C VAL A 247 10.51 -5.33 -3.93
N LEU A 248 11.15 -4.73 -4.95
CA LEU A 248 12.06 -3.59 -4.76
C LEU A 248 11.35 -2.45 -4.04
N PHE A 249 10.14 -2.10 -4.47
CA PHE A 249 9.37 -1.05 -3.81
C PHE A 249 9.03 -1.41 -2.35
N ILE A 250 8.64 -2.66 -2.07
CA ILE A 250 8.40 -3.12 -0.69
C ILE A 250 9.64 -2.93 0.17
N LEU A 251 10.82 -3.33 -0.31
CA LEU A 251 12.07 -3.22 0.45
C LEU A 251 12.42 -1.76 0.72
N VAL A 252 12.24 -0.89 -0.27
CA VAL A 252 12.47 0.55 -0.13
C VAL A 252 11.48 1.15 0.87
N SER A 253 10.18 0.89 0.70
CA SER A 253 9.14 1.36 1.62
C SER A 253 9.40 0.91 3.06
N ALA A 254 9.68 -0.38 3.28
CA ALA A 254 9.95 -0.93 4.60
C ALA A 254 11.22 -0.32 5.23
N GLY A 255 12.28 -0.17 4.44
CA GLY A 255 13.52 0.48 4.88
C GLY A 255 13.30 1.94 5.29
N PHE A 256 12.54 2.69 4.50
CA PHE A 256 12.22 4.08 4.79
C PHE A 256 11.31 4.24 6.01
N LYS A 257 10.27 3.41 6.15
CA LYS A 257 9.40 3.42 7.33
C LYS A 257 10.19 3.13 8.61
N SER A 258 11.12 2.17 8.56
CA SER A 258 11.99 1.86 9.70
C SER A 258 12.91 3.04 10.07
N TYR A 259 13.37 3.82 9.09
CA TYR A 259 14.26 4.98 9.34
C TYR A 259 13.51 6.26 9.75
N LEU A 260 12.27 6.46 9.26
CA LEU A 260 11.50 7.69 9.46
C LEU A 260 10.45 7.60 10.58
N ILE A 261 10.03 6.40 10.99
CA ILE A 261 8.85 6.20 11.86
C ILE A 261 9.21 5.58 13.24
N GLU A 262 10.40 5.03 13.45
CA GLU A 262 10.80 4.53 14.78
C GLU A 262 11.53 5.59 15.63
N GLU A 263 10.77 6.40 16.38
CA GLU A 263 11.08 6.55 17.80
C GLU A 263 10.66 5.21 18.43
N PRO A 264 11.58 4.39 18.96
CA PRO A 264 11.21 3.06 19.41
C PRO A 264 10.46 3.20 20.73
N GLU A 265 9.17 2.84 20.76
CA GLU A 265 8.45 2.53 22.01
C GLU A 265 9.27 1.53 22.86
N SER A 266 10.10 0.69 22.23
CA SER A 266 11.04 -0.23 22.89
C SER A 266 12.24 0.47 23.54
N ALA A 267 12.68 1.63 23.06
CA ALA A 267 13.81 2.38 23.63
C ALA A 267 13.38 3.25 24.81
N VAL A 268 12.14 3.73 24.83
CA VAL A 268 11.56 4.42 26.00
C VAL A 268 11.30 3.43 27.13
N ALA A 269 10.81 2.21 26.84
CA ALA A 269 10.67 1.15 27.84
C ALA A 269 12.04 0.65 28.36
N ALA A 270 13.05 0.53 27.48
CA ALA A 270 14.40 0.13 27.86
C ALA A 270 15.15 1.22 28.68
N LYS A 271 14.91 2.51 28.41
CA LYS A 271 15.44 3.62 29.22
C LYS A 271 14.69 3.80 30.54
N ALA A 272 13.35 3.68 30.55
CA ALA A 272 12.54 3.79 31.76
C ALA A 272 12.79 2.65 32.75
N GLY A 273 13.15 1.44 32.27
CA GLY A 273 13.57 0.33 33.11
C GLY A 273 15.01 0.42 33.62
N ALA A 274 15.88 1.23 32.99
CA ALA A 274 17.30 1.35 33.34
C ALA A 274 17.62 2.56 34.23
N GLU A 275 16.76 3.59 34.28
CA GLU A 275 16.95 4.78 35.13
C GLU A 275 16.23 4.72 36.50
N ALA A 276 15.39 3.71 36.74
CA ALA A 276 14.74 3.52 38.03
C ALA A 276 15.54 2.57 38.95
N LEU A 277 16.66 3.08 39.50
CA LEU A 277 17.33 2.76 40.79
C LEU A 277 18.83 3.08 40.65
N PRO A 278 19.41 4.01 41.46
CA PRO A 278 19.49 3.78 42.90
C PRO A 278 19.37 5.08 43.72
N ALA A 279 18.30 5.19 44.50
CA ALA A 279 18.32 6.02 45.71
C ALA A 279 17.30 5.42 46.66
N LEU A 280 17.82 4.85 47.75
CA LEU A 280 17.19 4.65 49.07
C LEU A 280 17.88 3.46 49.73
N SER A 281 19.12 3.70 50.17
CA SER A 281 19.72 2.94 51.26
C SER A 281 18.90 3.20 52.53
N VAL A 282 18.06 2.22 52.87
CA VAL A 282 17.86 1.67 54.21
C VAL A 282 18.22 2.61 55.38
N SER A 283 17.20 3.29 55.90
CA SER A 283 17.02 3.40 57.34
C SER A 283 15.52 3.36 57.63
N GLU A 284 14.98 2.20 58.00
CA GLU A 284 13.74 2.09 58.78
C GLU A 284 13.48 0.63 59.17
N THR A 285 14.33 0.11 60.05
CA THR A 285 13.92 -0.94 60.99
C THR A 285 12.92 -0.35 61.99
N ALA A 286 11.66 -0.20 61.58
CA ALA A 286 10.47 -0.12 62.43
C ALA A 286 9.27 0.39 61.61
N LYS A 287 8.38 -0.52 61.18
CA LYS A 287 6.94 -0.32 60.84
C LYS A 287 6.39 -1.40 59.89
N SER A 288 6.85 -2.65 60.05
CA SER A 288 6.40 -3.77 59.22
C SER A 288 5.00 -4.30 59.61
N GLY A 289 4.51 -4.05 60.82
CA GLY A 289 3.22 -4.62 61.28
C GLY A 289 1.97 -3.85 60.85
N GLU A 290 2.09 -2.55 60.56
CA GLU A 290 0.92 -1.69 60.34
C GLU A 290 0.50 -1.61 58.86
N LYS A 291 1.46 -1.74 57.93
CA LYS A 291 1.23 -1.70 56.48
C LYS A 291 0.47 -2.93 55.96
N GLU A 292 0.75 -4.13 56.48
CA GLU A 292 0.03 -5.35 56.05
C GLU A 292 -1.46 -5.27 56.38
N SER A 293 -1.84 -4.77 57.56
CA SER A 293 -3.25 -4.63 57.95
C SER A 293 -4.03 -3.63 57.09
N LEU A 294 -3.38 -2.57 56.61
CA LEU A 294 -3.99 -1.56 55.77
C LEU A 294 -4.13 -2.02 54.31
N VAL A 295 -3.16 -2.78 53.80
CA VAL A 295 -3.21 -3.36 52.45
C VAL A 295 -4.32 -4.40 52.35
N THR A 296 -4.49 -5.26 53.36
CA THR A 296 -5.60 -6.23 53.39
C THR A 296 -6.96 -5.54 53.44
N ARG A 297 -7.13 -4.50 54.27
CA ARG A 297 -8.39 -3.74 54.36
C ARG A 297 -8.73 -2.97 53.08
N LEU A 298 -7.73 -2.49 52.34
CA LEU A 298 -7.94 -1.82 51.05
C LEU A 298 -8.24 -2.81 49.93
N GLN A 299 -7.65 -4.01 49.95
CA GLN A 299 -7.96 -5.09 49.01
C GLN A 299 -9.37 -5.66 49.21
N GLU A 300 -9.84 -5.79 50.44
CA GLU A 300 -11.21 -6.22 50.73
C GLU A 300 -12.24 -5.17 50.28
N ARG A 301 -11.95 -3.87 50.48
CA ARG A 301 -12.81 -2.76 50.05
C ARG A 301 -12.85 -2.56 48.53
N SER A 302 -11.79 -2.92 47.81
CA SER A 302 -11.79 -2.99 46.33
C SER A 302 -12.65 -4.16 45.86
N ARG A 303 -12.52 -5.34 46.47
CA ARG A 303 -13.31 -6.53 46.11
C ARG A 303 -14.82 -6.34 46.31
N GLU A 304 -15.24 -5.63 47.36
CA GLU A 304 -16.66 -5.28 47.54
C GLU A 304 -17.16 -4.28 46.49
N LYS A 305 -16.34 -3.29 46.10
CA LYS A 305 -16.69 -2.35 45.03
C LYS A 305 -16.74 -3.01 43.64
N ASP A 306 -15.86 -3.98 43.39
CA ASP A 306 -15.82 -4.72 42.12
C ASP A 306 -17.00 -5.71 42.02
N ALA A 307 -17.41 -6.33 43.13
CA ALA A 307 -18.57 -7.22 43.17
C ALA A 307 -19.90 -6.48 42.89
N ASP A 308 -20.06 -5.26 43.40
CA ASP A 308 -21.27 -4.46 43.16
C ASP A 308 -21.33 -3.88 41.72
N MET A 309 -20.16 -3.69 41.07
CA MET A 309 -20.06 -3.22 39.69
C MET A 309 -20.31 -4.32 38.64
N ILE A 310 -19.98 -5.58 38.95
CA ILE A 310 -20.19 -6.74 38.05
C ILE A 310 -21.68 -7.10 37.90
N THR A 311 -22.54 -6.74 38.86
CA THR A 311 -23.95 -7.14 38.85
C THR A 311 -24.85 -6.25 37.98
N ARG A 312 -24.33 -5.15 37.40
CA ARG A 312 -25.15 -4.15 36.65
C ARG A 312 -24.82 -4.00 35.16
N LEU A 313 -23.90 -4.78 34.61
CA LEU A 313 -23.53 -4.69 33.18
C LEU A 313 -24.13 -5.86 32.39
N PRO A 314 -24.86 -5.61 31.28
CA PRO A 314 -25.36 -6.67 30.42
C PRO A 314 -24.20 -7.39 29.71
N PRO A 315 -24.30 -8.72 29.45
CA PRO A 315 -23.20 -9.50 28.91
C PRO A 315 -22.84 -9.06 27.48
N THR A 316 -21.59 -8.62 27.31
CA THR A 316 -20.99 -8.22 26.04
C THR A 316 -20.86 -9.40 25.06
N SER A 317 -20.93 -9.10 23.77
CA SER A 317 -20.92 -10.01 22.60
C SER A 317 -19.75 -11.00 22.51
N ALA A 318 -18.66 -10.77 23.24
CA ALA A 318 -17.51 -11.69 23.32
C ALA A 318 -17.83 -12.98 24.09
N THR A 319 -18.64 -12.89 25.15
CA THR A 319 -19.04 -14.06 25.96
C THR A 319 -20.01 -14.95 25.20
N LYS A 320 -20.90 -14.37 24.37
CA LYS A 320 -21.82 -15.12 23.49
C LYS A 320 -21.08 -15.92 22.41
N LYS A 321 -20.11 -15.32 21.72
CA LYS A 321 -19.32 -16.03 20.67
C LYS A 321 -18.46 -17.16 21.24
N SER A 322 -17.86 -16.97 22.42
CA SER A 322 -17.07 -18.01 23.08
C SER A 322 -17.96 -19.17 23.56
N GLN A 323 -19.15 -18.89 24.09
CA GLN A 323 -20.10 -19.92 24.51
C GLN A 323 -20.77 -20.64 23.33
N GLU A 324 -21.09 -19.95 22.22
CA GLU A 324 -21.59 -20.59 20.98
C GLU A 324 -20.55 -21.53 20.36
N LYS A 325 -19.29 -21.11 20.28
CA LYS A 325 -18.21 -21.93 19.73
C LYS A 325 -17.96 -23.19 20.57
N ARG A 326 -18.04 -23.08 21.91
CA ARG A 326 -17.94 -24.22 22.84
C ARG A 326 -19.16 -25.15 22.79
N ALA A 327 -20.35 -24.62 22.54
CA ALA A 327 -21.55 -25.42 22.35
C ALA A 327 -21.53 -26.17 21.00
N LEU A 328 -20.91 -25.59 19.95
CA LEU A 328 -20.77 -26.21 18.63
C LEU A 328 -19.75 -27.36 18.64
N THR A 329 -18.61 -27.20 19.31
CA THR A 329 -17.58 -28.26 19.39
C THR A 329 -18.03 -29.50 20.16
N SER A 330 -18.96 -29.37 21.11
CA SER A 330 -19.52 -30.53 21.85
C SER A 330 -20.48 -31.41 21.03
N ARG A 331 -20.88 -30.99 19.82
CA ARG A 331 -21.79 -31.73 18.93
C ARG A 331 -21.10 -32.37 17.72
N LEU A 332 -19.78 -32.27 17.62
CA LEU A 332 -19.05 -32.80 16.47
C LEU A 332 -18.97 -34.33 16.51
N PRO A 333 -19.20 -35.01 15.37
CA PRO A 333 -19.04 -36.46 15.30
C PRO A 333 -17.56 -36.81 15.49
N LYS A 334 -17.25 -37.81 16.34
CA LYS A 334 -15.86 -38.26 16.57
C LYS A 334 -15.16 -38.78 15.32
N ARG A 335 -15.94 -39.28 14.35
CA ARG A 335 -15.47 -39.79 13.06
C ARG A 335 -16.44 -39.43 11.94
N LEU A 336 -15.92 -39.22 10.73
CA LEU A 336 -16.69 -38.89 9.53
C LEU A 336 -16.18 -39.72 8.35
N VAL A 337 -17.08 -40.21 7.50
CA VAL A 337 -16.75 -40.85 6.22
C VAL A 337 -16.68 -39.80 5.11
N VAL A 338 -15.58 -39.78 4.38
CA VAL A 338 -15.31 -38.89 3.23
C VAL A 338 -16.24 -39.24 2.07
N GLN A 339 -16.90 -38.24 1.49
CA GLN A 339 -17.75 -38.40 0.31
C GLN A 339 -16.97 -38.16 -0.98
N HIS A 340 -17.55 -38.55 -2.12
CA HIS A 340 -16.91 -38.35 -3.42
C HIS A 340 -16.77 -36.84 -3.73
N GLY A 341 -15.55 -36.38 -3.93
CA GLY A 341 -15.25 -34.97 -4.21
C GLY A 341 -15.04 -34.08 -2.98
N ASP A 342 -15.08 -34.64 -1.77
CA ASP A 342 -14.74 -33.90 -0.55
C ASP A 342 -13.27 -33.46 -0.55
N THR A 343 -13.02 -32.26 -0.05
CA THR A 343 -11.69 -31.76 0.32
C THR A 343 -11.60 -31.53 1.83
N LEU A 344 -10.40 -31.56 2.41
CA LEU A 344 -10.21 -31.32 3.85
C LEU A 344 -10.74 -29.94 4.26
N SER A 345 -10.61 -28.93 3.39
CA SER A 345 -11.12 -27.58 3.61
C SER A 345 -12.65 -27.51 3.62
N GLN A 346 -13.33 -28.24 2.73
CA GLN A 346 -14.79 -28.32 2.73
C GLN A 346 -15.31 -29.07 3.97
N ILE A 347 -14.62 -30.15 4.37
CA ILE A 347 -14.95 -30.88 5.59
C ILE A 347 -14.74 -29.99 6.83
N ALA A 348 -13.64 -29.23 6.87
CA ALA A 348 -13.35 -28.29 7.96
C ALA A 348 -14.37 -27.14 8.04
N ALA A 349 -14.79 -26.59 6.90
CA ALA A 349 -15.85 -25.59 6.85
C ALA A 349 -17.18 -26.14 7.40
N ARG A 350 -17.54 -27.38 7.07
CA ARG A 350 -18.77 -28.03 7.56
C ARG A 350 -18.71 -28.36 9.06
N LEU A 351 -17.56 -28.76 9.58
CA LEU A 351 -17.39 -29.16 10.98
C LEU A 351 -17.14 -27.96 11.89
N TYR A 352 -16.21 -27.08 11.53
CA TYR A 352 -15.74 -26.01 12.42
C TYR A 352 -16.26 -24.63 12.04
N GLY A 353 -16.94 -24.50 10.89
CA GLY A 353 -17.35 -23.21 10.33
C GLY A 353 -16.21 -22.41 9.69
N ASP A 354 -14.99 -22.98 9.67
CA ASP A 354 -13.78 -22.33 9.16
C ASP A 354 -12.96 -23.29 8.29
N PRO A 355 -12.87 -23.06 6.96
CA PRO A 355 -12.09 -23.91 6.07
C PRO A 355 -10.60 -23.92 6.41
N ALA A 356 -10.05 -22.88 7.04
CA ALA A 356 -8.64 -22.81 7.41
C ALA A 356 -8.25 -23.87 8.46
N GLN A 357 -9.23 -24.45 9.16
CA GLN A 357 -9.02 -25.54 10.12
C GLN A 357 -8.77 -26.91 9.49
N TRP A 358 -8.66 -27.01 8.16
CA TRP A 358 -8.29 -28.25 7.47
C TRP A 358 -6.94 -28.81 7.96
N ARG A 359 -6.02 -27.94 8.41
CA ARG A 359 -4.71 -28.34 8.96
C ARG A 359 -4.83 -29.14 10.25
N LEU A 360 -5.81 -28.79 11.10
CA LEU A 360 -6.09 -29.50 12.35
C LEU A 360 -6.64 -30.90 12.03
N LEU A 361 -7.56 -30.98 11.06
CA LEU A 361 -8.11 -32.25 10.61
C LEU A 361 -7.04 -33.15 9.96
N TYR A 362 -6.14 -32.57 9.16
CA TYR A 362 -5.00 -33.29 8.59
C TYR A 362 -4.05 -33.79 9.66
N ALA A 363 -3.67 -32.95 10.63
CA ALA A 363 -2.77 -33.30 11.72
C ALA A 363 -3.28 -34.51 12.53
N ALA A 364 -4.59 -34.59 12.76
CA ALA A 364 -5.22 -35.69 13.48
C ALA A 364 -5.32 -37.01 12.70
N ASN A 365 -5.06 -37.01 11.39
CA ASN A 365 -5.20 -38.17 10.50
C ASN A 365 -3.93 -38.47 9.70
N ARG A 366 -2.78 -37.93 10.10
CA ARG A 366 -1.49 -38.16 9.42
C ARG A 366 -1.07 -39.63 9.40
N ASP A 367 -1.62 -40.45 10.29
CA ASP A 367 -1.44 -41.90 10.33
C ASP A 367 -2.15 -42.63 9.17
N ARG A 368 -3.14 -42.00 8.54
CA ARG A 368 -3.99 -42.60 7.50
C ARG A 368 -4.00 -41.82 6.18
N LEU A 369 -3.57 -40.56 6.22
CA LEU A 369 -3.56 -39.64 5.09
C LEU A 369 -2.18 -39.00 4.99
N ASP A 370 -1.31 -39.60 4.17
CA ASP A 370 0.05 -39.07 3.95
C ASP A 370 0.04 -37.74 3.20
N ASN A 371 -0.87 -37.59 2.24
CA ASN A 371 -1.03 -36.38 1.44
C ASN A 371 -2.42 -35.77 1.67
N PRO A 372 -2.52 -34.49 2.11
CA PRO A 372 -3.80 -33.84 2.40
C PRO A 372 -4.75 -33.76 1.20
N ASP A 373 -4.23 -33.84 -0.03
CA ASP A 373 -5.02 -33.73 -1.26
C ASP A 373 -5.55 -35.10 -1.76
N LEU A 374 -5.13 -36.21 -1.15
CA LEU A 374 -5.49 -37.57 -1.58
C LEU A 374 -6.60 -38.20 -0.73
N LEU A 375 -7.72 -37.50 -0.64
CA LEU A 375 -8.93 -38.01 0.00
C LEU A 375 -9.62 -39.04 -0.90
N ARG A 376 -9.89 -40.23 -0.35
CA ARG A 376 -10.66 -41.28 -1.05
C ARG A 376 -12.06 -41.35 -0.47
N ALA A 377 -13.07 -41.39 -1.35
CA ALA A 377 -14.44 -41.63 -0.93
C ALA A 377 -14.54 -42.94 -0.13
N GLY A 378 -15.24 -42.91 1.00
CA GLY A 378 -15.34 -44.03 1.95
C GLY A 378 -14.26 -44.03 3.05
N MET A 379 -13.26 -43.15 3.00
CA MET A 379 -12.23 -43.03 4.04
C MET A 379 -12.82 -42.47 5.34
N GLU A 380 -12.52 -43.08 6.48
CA GLU A 380 -12.91 -42.55 7.80
C GLU A 380 -11.84 -41.63 8.37
N LEU A 381 -12.22 -40.38 8.66
CA LEU A 381 -11.39 -39.37 9.33
C LEU A 381 -11.81 -39.20 10.79
N VAL A 382 -10.82 -39.09 11.67
CA VAL A 382 -10.95 -38.69 13.07
C VAL A 382 -11.10 -37.16 13.14
N VAL A 383 -12.11 -36.70 13.88
CA VAL A 383 -12.39 -35.28 14.05
C VAL A 383 -11.89 -34.84 15.44
N PRO A 384 -10.84 -34.00 15.54
CA PRO A 384 -10.36 -33.46 16.82
C PRO A 384 -11.36 -32.45 17.41
N LEU A 385 -11.55 -32.48 18.73
CA LEU A 385 -12.53 -31.66 19.44
C LEU A 385 -11.98 -30.28 19.87
N ASP A 386 -10.66 -30.09 19.88
CA ASP A 386 -10.00 -28.86 20.33
C ASP A 386 -9.16 -28.24 19.20
N SER A 387 -9.47 -26.98 18.85
CA SER A 387 -8.75 -26.19 17.83
C SER A 387 -7.69 -25.26 18.43
N GLU A 388 -7.37 -25.41 19.71
CA GLU A 388 -6.33 -24.62 20.39
C GLU A 388 -5.04 -25.42 20.54
N LYS A 389 -4.04 -25.06 19.75
CA LYS A 389 -2.63 -25.06 20.14
C LYS A 389 -1.88 -23.98 19.39
#